data_AF-A0A528KQW3-F1
#
_entry.id   AF-A0A528KQW3-F1
#
_cell.length_a   1.000
_cell.length_b   1.000
_cell.length_c   1.000
_cell.angle_alpha   90.00
_cell.angle_beta   90.00
_cell.angle_gamma   90.00
#
_symmetry.space_group_name_H-M   'P 1'
#
loop_
_entity.id
_entity.type
_entity.pdbx_description
1 polymer ?
#
loop_
_entity_poly.entity_id
_entity_poly.type
_entity_poly.pdbx_seq_one_letter_code
_entity_poly.pdbx_strand_id
1 'polypeptide(L)'
;MDRPAMASVFRMRHVPANISGVRSLGRGQADPIFHSRPLGEAIRFIAQADGQYDLSAVAIFYGDRQTPPLGNREIRQLWSEYGERLMEA
;
A
#
# COMPACT_ATOMS: atom_id res chain seq x y z
N MET A 1 11.27 -3.05 -7.40
CA MET A 1 12.00 -2.04 -6.62
C MET A 1 13.35 -2.61 -6.20
N ASP A 2 14.42 -1.81 -6.24
CA ASP A 2 15.72 -2.23 -5.72
C ASP A 2 15.78 -2.09 -4.18
N ARG A 3 16.81 -2.66 -3.57
CA ARG A 3 16.93 -2.68 -2.10
C ARG A 3 17.09 -1.28 -1.48
N PRO A 4 17.89 -0.36 -2.05
CA PRO A 4 17.97 1.01 -1.54
C PRO A 4 16.63 1.75 -1.58
N ALA A 5 15.86 1.63 -2.65
CA ALA A 5 14.54 2.25 -2.74
C ALA A 5 13.56 1.64 -1.73
N MET A 6 13.56 0.32 -1.56
CA MET A 6 12.73 -0.34 -0.54
C MET A 6 13.05 0.16 0.88
N ALA A 7 14.34 0.33 1.20
CA ALA A 7 14.76 0.86 2.49
C ALA A 7 14.33 2.32 2.72
N SER A 8 14.32 3.14 1.66
CA SER A 8 13.79 4.51 1.74
C SER A 8 12.30 4.52 2.03
N VAL A 9 11.51 3.68 1.35
CA VAL A 9 10.07 3.54 1.63
C VAL A 9 9.84 3.05 3.06
N PHE A 10 10.62 2.07 3.53
CA PHE A 10 10.54 1.57 4.90
C PHE A 10 10.80 2.65 5.95
N ARG A 11 11.76 3.55 5.72
CA ARG A 11 11.99 4.70 6.63
C ARG A 11 10.79 5.63 6.72
N MET A 12 9.99 5.71 5.66
CA MET A 12 8.78 6.53 5.59
C MET A 12 7.53 5.80 6.10
N ARG A 13 7.61 4.58 6.65
CA ARG A 13 6.44 3.77 7.05
C ARG A 13 5.43 4.47 7.98
N HIS A 14 5.86 5.50 8.71
CA HIS A 14 5.03 6.28 9.63
C HIS A 14 4.32 7.47 8.97
N VAL A 15 4.67 7.85 7.73
CA VAL A 15 4.06 9.02 7.07
C VAL A 15 2.63 8.72 6.63
N PRO A 16 1.75 9.73 6.56
CA PRO A 16 0.40 9.55 6.04
C PRO A 16 0.40 9.04 4.60
N ALA A 17 -0.52 8.12 4.32
CA ALA A 17 -0.71 7.52 3.01
C ALA A 17 -2.21 7.35 2.68
N ASN A 18 -2.52 7.45 1.40
CA ASN A 18 -3.86 7.28 0.84
C ASN A 18 -3.89 6.12 -0.15
N ILE A 19 -4.95 5.32 -0.08
CA ILE A 19 -5.17 4.17 -0.97
C ILE A 19 -6.21 4.53 -2.02
N SER A 20 -5.97 4.14 -3.26
CA SER A 20 -6.91 4.28 -4.37
C SER A 20 -6.87 3.06 -5.29
N GLY A 21 -7.87 2.93 -6.18
CA GLY A 21 -7.86 1.92 -7.24
C GLY A 21 -8.14 0.49 -6.78
N VAL A 22 -8.66 0.32 -5.56
CA VAL A 22 -9.19 -0.95 -5.05
C VAL A 22 -10.65 -1.06 -5.45
N ARG A 23 -11.05 -2.18 -6.05
CA ARG A 23 -12.43 -2.40 -6.48
C ARG A 23 -13.06 -3.61 -5.82
N SER A 24 -14.36 -3.56 -5.60
CA SER A 24 -15.12 -4.70 -5.07
C SER A 24 -15.27 -5.80 -6.13
N LEU A 25 -15.14 -7.07 -5.72
CA LEU A 25 -15.28 -8.22 -6.65
C LEU A 25 -16.75 -8.56 -6.97
N GLY A 26 -17.70 -8.15 -6.12
CA GLY A 26 -19.12 -8.42 -6.28
C GLY A 26 -19.82 -7.43 -7.22
N ARG A 27 -20.69 -7.93 -8.11
CA ARG A 27 -21.54 -7.05 -8.94
C ARG A 27 -22.41 -6.17 -8.04
N GLY A 28 -22.36 -4.86 -8.25
CA GLY A 28 -23.16 -3.89 -7.52
C GLY A 28 -22.68 -3.55 -6.11
N GLN A 29 -21.52 -4.08 -5.68
CA GLN A 29 -20.87 -3.61 -4.46
C GLN A 29 -20.11 -2.31 -4.75
N ALA A 30 -20.25 -1.32 -3.87
CA ALA A 30 -19.47 -0.10 -3.93
C ALA A 30 -17.99 -0.40 -3.68
N ASP A 31 -17.10 0.37 -4.31
CA ASP A 31 -15.67 0.30 -4.04
C ASP A 31 -15.38 0.77 -2.60
N PRO A 32 -14.40 0.16 -1.91
CA PRO A 32 -14.07 0.53 -0.54
C PRO A 32 -13.53 1.95 -0.45
N ILE A 33 -13.98 2.69 0.56
CA ILE A 33 -13.48 4.02 0.90
C ILE A 33 -12.43 3.88 2.00
N PHE A 34 -11.25 4.45 1.75
CA PHE A 34 -10.14 4.43 2.70
C PHE A 34 -9.87 5.81 3.27
N HIS A 35 -9.81 5.91 4.59
CA HIS A 35 -9.22 7.07 5.26
C HIS A 35 -7.68 7.02 5.20
N SER A 36 -7.05 8.18 5.35
CA SER A 36 -5.59 8.29 5.47
C SER A 36 -5.08 7.46 6.65
N ARG A 37 -3.97 6.75 6.47
CA ARG A 37 -3.32 5.91 7.50
C ARG A 37 -1.80 5.89 7.31
N PRO A 38 -1.00 5.43 8.29
CA PRO A 38 0.43 5.26 8.10
C PRO A 38 0.75 4.37 6.89
N LEU A 39 1.81 4.71 6.15
CA LEU A 39 2.23 3.97 4.96
C LEU A 39 2.44 2.47 5.22
N GLY A 40 3.07 2.10 6.33
CA GLY A 40 3.25 0.70 6.70
C GLY A 40 1.94 -0.06 6.85
N GLU A 41 0.94 0.58 7.47
CA GLU A 41 -0.40 0.02 7.62
C GLU A 41 -1.13 -0.09 6.27
N ALA A 42 -0.98 0.91 5.39
CA ALA A 42 -1.53 0.85 4.04
C ALA A 42 -0.93 -0.30 3.22
N ILE A 43 0.38 -0.52 3.30
CA ILE A 43 1.07 -1.64 2.64
C ILE A 43 0.54 -2.97 3.17
N ARG A 44 0.49 -3.13 4.50
CA ARG A 44 -0.03 -4.34 5.14
C ARG A 44 -1.46 -4.63 4.70
N PHE A 45 -2.35 -3.63 4.75
CA PHE A 45 -3.75 -3.79 4.37
C PHE A 45 -3.87 -4.35 2.95
N ILE A 46 -3.20 -3.75 1.97
CA ILE A 46 -3.28 -4.21 0.57
C ILE A 46 -2.60 -5.56 0.38
N ALA A 47 -1.48 -5.83 1.04
CA ALA A 47 -0.80 -7.11 0.96
C ALA A 47 -1.66 -8.27 1.50
N GLN A 48 -2.52 -8.01 2.49
CA GLN A 48 -3.42 -9.00 3.10
C GLN A 48 -4.81 -9.04 2.44
N ALA A 49 -5.14 -8.08 1.58
CA ALA A 49 -6.44 -7.95 0.91
C ALA A 49 -6.59 -8.83 -0.35
N ASP A 50 -5.61 -9.70 -0.63
CA ASP A 50 -5.61 -10.53 -1.83
C ASP A 50 -6.82 -11.47 -1.88
N GLY A 51 -7.48 -11.54 -3.03
CA GLY A 51 -8.72 -12.31 -3.21
C GLY A 51 -9.98 -11.72 -2.57
N GLN A 52 -9.86 -10.64 -1.78
CA GLN A 52 -11.03 -9.91 -1.24
C GLN A 52 -11.48 -8.78 -2.17
N TYR A 53 -10.52 -8.18 -2.90
CA TYR A 53 -10.75 -7.06 -3.81
C TYR A 53 -10.00 -7.25 -5.13
N ASP A 54 -10.42 -6.55 -6.17
CA ASP A 54 -9.60 -6.34 -7.37
C ASP A 54 -8.57 -5.25 -7.06
N LEU A 55 -7.31 -5.68 -7.02
CA LEU A 55 -6.13 -4.85 -6.72
C LEU A 55 -5.30 -4.54 -7.98
N SER A 56 -5.82 -4.82 -9.18
CA SER A 56 -5.09 -4.62 -10.44
C SER A 56 -4.67 -3.18 -10.69
N ALA A 57 -5.44 -2.22 -10.19
CA ALA A 57 -5.20 -0.79 -10.34
C ALA A 57 -4.84 -0.08 -9.01
N VAL A 58 -4.49 -0.84 -7.96
CA VAL A 58 -4.22 -0.24 -6.64
C VAL A 58 -3.00 0.68 -6.70
N ALA A 59 -3.12 1.83 -6.05
CA ALA A 59 -2.03 2.76 -5.81
C ALA A 59 -2.06 3.30 -4.38
N ILE A 60 -0.91 3.28 -3.70
CA ILE A 60 -0.69 3.96 -2.42
C ILE A 60 0.11 5.22 -2.66
N PHE A 61 -0.49 6.37 -2.38
CA PHE A 61 0.15 7.68 -2.40
C PHE A 61 0.66 8.03 -1.00
N TYR A 62 1.90 8.48 -0.90
CA TYR A 62 2.59 8.77 0.36
C TYR A 62 3.66 9.83 0.14
N GLY A 63 4.08 10.48 1.23
CA GLY A 63 5.06 11.56 1.14
C GLY A 63 4.51 12.78 0.39
N ASP A 64 5.36 13.42 -0.40
CA ASP A 64 4.99 14.58 -1.21
C ASP A 64 4.44 14.19 -2.60
N ARG A 65 4.02 15.19 -3.38
CA ARG A 65 3.51 14.98 -4.75
C ARG A 65 4.56 14.50 -5.75
N GLN A 66 5.86 14.57 -5.43
CA GLN A 66 6.93 14.12 -6.31
C GLN A 66 7.27 12.64 -6.07
N THR A 67 6.89 12.11 -4.92
CA THR A 67 7.09 10.73 -4.54
C THR A 67 6.20 9.82 -5.40
N PRO A 68 6.77 8.89 -6.19
CA PRO A 68 5.98 7.97 -7.00
C PRO A 68 5.12 7.06 -6.11
N PRO A 69 3.83 6.85 -6.44
CA PRO A 69 2.98 5.95 -5.68
C PRO A 69 3.44 4.50 -5.80
N LEU A 70 3.09 3.69 -4.81
CA LEU A 70 3.34 2.24 -4.84
C LEU A 70 2.20 1.53 -5.55
N GLY A 71 2.52 0.71 -6.56
CA GLY A 71 1.56 -0.21 -7.17
C GLY A 71 1.54 -1.57 -6.46
N ASN A 72 0.63 -2.45 -6.88
CA ASN A 72 0.47 -3.80 -6.31
C ASN A 72 1.79 -4.57 -6.21
N ARG A 73 2.64 -4.49 -7.25
CA ARG A 73 3.92 -5.18 -7.29
C ARG A 73 4.89 -4.66 -6.22
N GLU A 74 5.06 -3.33 -6.12
CA GLU A 74 5.93 -2.72 -5.11
C GLU A 74 5.44 -3.05 -3.70
N ILE A 75 4.13 -2.98 -3.47
CA ILE A 75 3.50 -3.29 -2.18
C ILE A 75 3.85 -4.71 -1.74
N ARG A 76 3.72 -5.70 -2.63
CA ARG A 76 4.07 -7.10 -2.34
C ARG A 76 5.56 -7.30 -2.08
N GLN A 77 6.43 -6.60 -2.82
CA GLN A 77 7.86 -6.65 -2.58
C GLN A 77 8.24 -6.08 -1.21
N LEU A 78 7.66 -4.94 -0.83
CA LEU A 78 7.89 -4.30 0.47
C LEU A 78 7.37 -5.17 1.64
N TRP A 79 6.17 -5.74 1.49
CA TRP A 79 5.64 -6.66 2.49
C TRP A 79 6.50 -7.92 2.63
N SER A 80 7.02 -8.46 1.52
CA SER A 80 7.90 -9.63 1.55
C SER A 80 9.26 -9.35 2.20
N GLU A 81 9.84 -8.15 2.04
CA GLU A 81 11.15 -7.80 2.62
C GLU A 81 11.04 -7.42 4.10
N TYR A 82 10.00 -6.67 4.48
CA TYR A 82 9.90 -6.07 5.82
C TYR A 82 8.80 -6.66 6.70
N GLY A 83 7.71 -7.17 6.12
CA GLY A 83 6.58 -7.75 6.85
C GLY A 83 6.07 -6.83 7.97
N GLU A 84 5.85 -7.42 9.15
CA GLU A 84 5.36 -6.71 10.34
C GLU A 84 6.27 -5.59 10.82
N ARG A 85 7.56 -5.54 10.40
CA ARG A 85 8.46 -4.42 10.75
C ARG A 85 7.97 -3.08 10.19
N LEU A 86 7.09 -3.11 9.18
CA LEU A 86 6.42 -1.91 8.66
C LEU A 86 5.49 -1.26 9.71
N MET A 87 5.10 -2.00 10.74
CA MET A 87 4.22 -1.55 11.83
C MET A 87 4.99 -1.09 13.07
N GLU A 88 6.31 -1.32 13.12
CA GLU A 88 7.15 -0.94 14.25
C GLU A 88 7.39 0.59 14.27
N ALA A 89 7.27 1.20 15.46
CA ALA A 89 7.52 2.63 15.67
C ALA A 89 8.99 3.00 15.46
#